data_AF-A0A2E7NFD3-F1
#
_entry.id   AF-A0A2E7NFD3-F1
#
_cell.length_a   1.000
_cell.length_b   1.000
_cell.length_c   1.000
_cell.angle_alpha   90.00
_cell.angle_beta   90.00
_cell.angle_gamma   90.00
#
_symmetry.space_group_name_H-M   'P 1'
#
loop_
_entity.id
_entity.type
_entity.pdbx_description
1 polymer ?
#
loop_
_entity_poly.entity_id
_entity_poly.type
_entity_poly.pdbx_seq_one_letter_code
_entity_poly.pdbx_strand_id
1 'polypeptide(L)'
;MYEWVNVNVHPVPLGLPIVDDHVLYIFVRRYGAIDQRAEALAVLASYDDMPATALALGKDPSRKLIQLTVVQLDGRLVVFDVNNRIVFRKLSGELATIEDLRADASIIRRAGGGIVVDGAPYHEHFQLLRKVDLSFVRMEAQRFWPRLRNELIDRLFSQ
;
A
#
# COMPACT_ATOMS: atom_id res chain seq x y z
N MET A 1 -13.62 -0.69 3.49
CA MET A 1 -12.24 -0.53 4.01
C MET A 1 -11.50 0.64 3.39
N TYR A 2 -11.33 0.70 2.05
CA TYR A 2 -10.64 1.80 1.37
C TYR A 2 -11.07 3.21 1.84
N GLU A 3 -12.37 3.50 1.80
CA GLU A 3 -12.89 4.81 2.20
C GLU A 3 -12.61 5.10 3.68
N TRP A 4 -12.78 4.10 4.53
CA TRP A 4 -12.50 4.24 5.95
C TRP A 4 -11.03 4.63 6.18
N VAL A 5 -10.07 4.01 5.48
CA VAL A 5 -8.64 4.36 5.59
C VAL A 5 -8.41 5.80 5.14
N ASN A 6 -8.98 6.23 4.02
CA ASN A 6 -8.82 7.59 3.51
C ASN A 6 -9.38 8.67 4.45
N VAL A 7 -10.45 8.35 5.17
CA VAL A 7 -11.10 9.25 6.11
C VAL A 7 -10.41 9.26 7.48
N ASN A 8 -9.88 8.12 7.93
CA ASN A 8 -9.47 7.92 9.33
C ASN A 8 -7.96 7.77 9.53
N VAL A 9 -7.16 7.61 8.48
CA VAL A 9 -5.70 7.49 8.57
C VAL A 9 -5.05 8.65 7.84
N HIS A 10 -4.62 9.63 8.64
CA HIS A 10 -4.09 10.90 8.16
C HIS A 10 -2.57 10.85 7.94
N PRO A 11 -2.01 11.79 7.16
CA PRO A 11 -0.56 12.04 7.18
C PRO A 11 -0.09 12.37 8.60
N VAL A 12 1.19 12.10 8.88
CA VAL A 12 1.82 12.52 10.15
C VAL A 12 1.63 14.04 10.33
N PRO A 13 0.99 14.49 11.43
CA PRO A 13 0.85 15.91 11.72
C PRO A 13 2.20 16.60 11.86
N LEU A 14 2.26 17.88 11.46
CA LEU A 14 3.49 18.67 11.57
C LEU A 14 3.98 18.71 13.03
N GLY A 15 5.26 18.42 13.24
CA GLY A 15 5.89 18.43 14.57
C GLY A 15 5.75 17.13 15.36
N LEU A 16 5.01 16.13 14.86
CA LEU A 16 4.98 14.79 15.45
C LEU A 16 6.04 13.87 14.82
N PRO A 17 6.58 12.91 15.60
CA PRO A 17 7.53 11.94 15.08
C PRO A 17 6.84 10.92 14.16
N ILE A 18 7.61 10.40 13.20
CA ILE A 18 7.28 9.14 12.54
C ILE A 18 7.56 8.04 13.56
N VAL A 19 6.55 7.24 13.88
CA VAL A 19 6.68 6.10 14.82
C VAL A 19 6.73 4.84 13.99
N ASP A 20 7.88 4.16 14.00
CA ASP A 20 8.03 2.84 13.40
C ASP A 20 7.67 1.77 14.43
N ASP A 21 6.47 1.22 14.29
CA ASP A 21 5.88 0.27 15.20
C ASP A 21 5.00 -0.72 14.42
N HIS A 22 4.33 -1.61 15.13
CA HIS A 22 3.42 -2.53 14.48
C HIS A 22 2.26 -1.79 13.80
N VAL A 23 1.93 -2.18 12.56
CA VAL A 23 0.84 -1.62 11.74
C VAL A 23 -0.47 -1.39 12.48
N LEU A 24 -0.84 -2.22 13.45
CA LEU A 24 -2.07 -2.03 14.22
C LEU A 24 -2.13 -0.66 14.92
N TYR A 25 -0.98 -0.15 15.35
CA TYR A 25 -0.91 1.15 16.01
C TYR A 25 -1.23 2.31 15.06
N ILE A 26 -1.14 2.12 13.74
CA ILE A 26 -1.62 3.11 12.75
C ILE A 26 -3.11 3.39 12.94
N PHE A 27 -3.91 2.36 13.24
CA PHE A 27 -5.35 2.51 13.47
C PHE A 27 -5.68 3.14 14.83
N VAL A 28 -4.83 2.91 15.82
CA VAL A 28 -4.97 3.53 17.16
C VAL A 28 -4.64 5.02 17.07
N ARG A 29 -3.49 5.37 16.48
CA ARG A 29 -3.02 6.77 16.40
C ARG A 29 -3.69 7.59 15.30
N ARG A 30 -4.33 6.93 14.31
CA ARG A 30 -5.05 7.57 13.18
C ARG A 30 -4.15 8.39 12.25
N TYR A 31 -2.83 8.22 12.30
CA TYR A 31 -1.89 8.84 11.37
C TYR A 31 -0.69 7.95 11.05
N GLY A 32 -0.03 8.20 9.92
CA GLY A 32 1.17 7.47 9.53
C GLY A 32 1.93 8.14 8.39
N ALA A 33 3.18 7.70 8.20
CA ALA A 33 3.97 8.03 7.02
C ALA A 33 3.35 7.43 5.74
N ILE A 34 3.86 7.83 4.57
CA ILE A 34 3.26 7.49 3.26
C ILE A 34 3.18 5.96 3.07
N ASP A 35 4.21 5.24 3.46
CA ASP A 35 4.27 3.77 3.47
C ASP A 35 3.27 3.16 4.46
N GLN A 36 3.25 3.66 5.70
CA GLN A 36 2.32 3.21 6.75
C GLN A 36 0.86 3.37 6.32
N ARG A 37 0.52 4.46 5.62
CA ARG A 37 -0.85 4.66 5.10
C ARG A 37 -1.22 3.66 4.02
N ALA A 38 -0.29 3.27 3.15
CA ALA A 38 -0.53 2.20 2.18
C ALA A 38 -0.65 0.83 2.86
N GLU A 39 0.16 0.57 3.88
CA GLU A 39 0.09 -0.64 4.71
C GLU A 39 -1.22 -0.73 5.49
N ALA A 40 -1.78 0.40 5.95
CA ALA A 40 -3.05 0.40 6.69
C ALA A 40 -4.19 -0.26 5.90
N LEU A 41 -4.29 -0.02 4.59
CA LEU A 41 -5.26 -0.72 3.75
C LEU A 41 -4.90 -2.19 3.55
N ALA A 42 -3.62 -2.49 3.31
CA ALA A 42 -3.16 -3.85 3.09
C ALA A 42 -3.44 -4.75 4.31
N VAL A 43 -3.21 -4.24 5.51
CA VAL A 43 -3.47 -4.94 6.76
C VAL A 43 -4.96 -5.20 6.95
N LEU A 44 -5.81 -4.19 6.77
CA LEU A 44 -7.26 -4.40 6.88
C LEU A 44 -7.76 -5.45 5.89
N ALA A 45 -7.26 -5.45 4.65
CA ALA A 45 -7.59 -6.47 3.67
C ALA A 45 -7.11 -7.87 4.10
N SER A 46 -5.89 -8.00 4.62
CA SER A 46 -5.36 -9.27 5.13
C SER A 46 -6.14 -9.80 6.35
N TYR A 47 -6.65 -8.91 7.21
CA TYR A 47 -7.56 -9.29 8.29
C TYR A 47 -8.93 -9.80 7.80
N ASP A 48 -9.35 -9.41 6.59
CA ASP A 48 -10.58 -9.84 5.93
C ASP A 48 -10.33 -11.00 4.93
N ASP A 49 -9.26 -11.77 5.15
CA ASP A 49 -8.83 -12.92 4.33
C ASP A 49 -8.59 -12.58 2.84
N MET A 50 -8.24 -11.33 2.54
CA MET A 50 -7.83 -10.90 1.21
C MET A 50 -6.32 -10.65 1.19
N PRO A 51 -5.53 -11.53 0.55
CA PRO A 51 -4.09 -11.33 0.45
C PRO A 51 -3.75 -9.95 -0.08
N ALA A 52 -2.93 -9.21 0.66
CA ALA A 52 -2.61 -7.84 0.32
C ALA A 52 -1.16 -7.50 0.66
N THR A 53 -0.63 -6.48 -0.02
CA THR A 53 0.72 -6.00 0.19
C THR A 53 0.81 -4.51 -0.14
N ALA A 54 1.84 -3.86 0.39
CA ALA A 54 2.21 -2.50 0.02
C ALA A 54 3.53 -2.55 -0.75
N LEU A 55 3.65 -1.71 -1.77
CA LEU A 55 4.87 -1.60 -2.58
C LEU A 55 5.19 -0.14 -2.88
N ALA A 56 6.48 0.15 -2.93
CA ALA A 56 7.00 1.46 -3.25
C ALA A 56 7.45 1.51 -4.72
N LEU A 57 6.99 2.53 -5.45
CA LEU A 57 7.44 2.83 -6.81
C LEU A 57 8.17 4.16 -6.83
N GLY A 58 9.29 4.19 -7.54
CA GLY A 58 10.02 5.42 -7.82
C GLY A 58 11.27 5.11 -8.61
N LYS A 59 11.79 6.12 -9.32
CA LYS A 59 12.97 5.97 -10.17
C LYS A 59 14.28 6.00 -9.37
N ASP A 60 14.24 6.58 -8.18
CA ASP A 60 15.39 6.82 -7.31
C ASP A 60 14.95 6.58 -5.84
N PRO A 61 15.63 5.70 -5.09
CA PRO A 61 15.33 5.46 -3.68
C PRO A 61 15.46 6.71 -2.79
N SER A 62 16.22 7.73 -3.23
CA SER A 62 16.39 8.99 -2.50
C SER A 62 15.24 9.98 -2.72
N ARG A 63 14.35 9.71 -3.67
CA ARG A 63 13.18 10.54 -3.99
C ARG A 63 11.92 10.03 -3.30
N LYS A 64 10.89 10.87 -3.20
CA LYS A 64 9.59 10.44 -2.65
C LYS A 64 8.97 9.35 -3.52
N LEU A 65 8.89 8.14 -2.96
CA LEU A 65 8.28 6.98 -3.60
C LEU A 65 6.75 7.08 -3.53
N ILE A 66 6.09 6.65 -4.60
CA ILE A 66 4.65 6.37 -4.61
C ILE A 66 4.43 5.05 -3.87
N GLN A 67 3.63 5.07 -2.81
CA GLN A 67 3.29 3.87 -2.06
C GLN A 67 1.91 3.38 -2.49
N LEU A 68 1.88 2.21 -3.09
CA LEU A 68 0.67 1.55 -3.56
C LEU A 68 0.28 0.41 -2.64
N THR A 69 -1.02 0.14 -2.57
CA THR A 69 -1.58 -1.05 -1.96
C THR A 69 -2.10 -1.97 -3.05
N VAL A 70 -1.71 -3.24 -3.03
CA VAL A 70 -2.25 -4.29 -3.89
C VAL A 70 -3.08 -5.23 -3.04
N VAL A 71 -4.30 -5.54 -3.49
CA VAL A 71 -5.23 -6.46 -2.80
C VAL A 71 -5.71 -7.51 -3.79
N GLN A 72 -5.74 -8.77 -3.37
CA GLN A 72 -6.34 -9.84 -4.13
C GLN A 72 -7.86 -9.86 -3.89
N LEU A 73 -8.64 -9.47 -4.90
CA LEU A 73 -10.11 -9.50 -4.91
C LEU A 73 -10.59 -10.46 -6.00
N ASP A 74 -11.35 -11.49 -5.62
CA ASP A 74 -11.86 -12.52 -6.54
C ASP A 74 -10.75 -13.12 -7.42
N GLY A 75 -9.59 -13.38 -6.85
CA GLY A 75 -8.42 -13.89 -7.56
C GLY A 75 -7.66 -12.85 -8.41
N ARG A 76 -8.08 -11.58 -8.43
CA ARG A 76 -7.46 -10.50 -9.21
C ARG A 76 -6.69 -9.53 -8.32
N LEU A 77 -5.49 -9.14 -8.75
CA LEU A 77 -4.62 -8.25 -7.99
C LEU A 77 -4.92 -6.78 -8.32
N VAL A 78 -5.89 -6.19 -7.62
CA VAL A 78 -6.30 -4.80 -7.82
C VAL A 78 -5.37 -3.83 -7.08
N VAL A 79 -5.21 -2.63 -7.63
CA VAL A 79 -4.24 -1.65 -7.14
C VAL A 79 -4.93 -0.38 -6.65
N PHE A 80 -4.43 0.17 -5.55
CA PHE A 80 -4.87 1.41 -4.93
C PHE A 80 -3.68 2.31 -4.61
N ASP A 81 -3.87 3.63 -4.70
CA ASP A 81 -2.97 4.60 -4.09
C ASP A 81 -3.76 5.35 -3.00
N VAL A 82 -3.57 4.92 -1.76
CA VAL A 82 -4.24 5.51 -0.59
C VAL A 82 -3.76 6.94 -0.34
N ASN A 83 -2.49 7.23 -0.67
CA ASN A 83 -1.90 8.52 -0.37
C ASN A 83 -2.45 9.63 -1.27
N ASN A 84 -2.68 9.31 -2.54
CA ASN A 84 -3.26 10.20 -3.53
C ASN A 84 -4.78 10.01 -3.73
N ARG A 85 -5.43 9.16 -2.91
CA ARG A 85 -6.86 8.84 -3.00
C ARG A 85 -7.30 8.33 -4.38
N ILE A 86 -6.46 7.52 -5.00
CA ILE A 86 -6.74 6.92 -6.31
C ILE A 86 -7.21 5.48 -6.14
N VAL A 87 -8.33 5.19 -6.80
CA VAL A 87 -8.76 3.84 -7.15
C VAL A 87 -8.57 3.69 -8.65
N PHE A 88 -7.65 2.83 -9.08
CA PHE A 88 -7.40 2.66 -10.52
C PHE A 88 -8.56 1.91 -11.17
N ARG A 89 -9.04 2.45 -12.29
CA ARG A 89 -10.16 1.86 -13.05
C ARG A 89 -9.86 1.80 -14.53
N LYS A 90 -10.28 0.71 -15.16
CA LYS A 90 -10.34 0.60 -16.63
C LYS A 90 -11.39 1.57 -17.18
N LEU A 91 -11.40 1.77 -18.50
CA LEU A 91 -12.45 2.57 -19.15
C LEU A 91 -13.86 2.00 -18.92
N SER A 92 -13.98 0.68 -18.70
CA SER A 92 -15.24 0.03 -18.33
C SER A 92 -15.75 0.38 -16.93
N GLY A 93 -14.94 1.05 -16.09
CA GLY A 93 -15.26 1.35 -14.70
C GLY A 93 -14.88 0.27 -13.69
N GLU A 94 -14.51 -0.92 -14.17
CA GLU A 94 -13.96 -2.00 -13.33
C GLU A 94 -12.64 -1.59 -12.68
N LEU A 95 -12.36 -2.14 -11.49
CA LEU A 95 -11.06 -1.98 -10.84
C LEU A 95 -9.95 -2.53 -11.75
N ALA A 96 -8.88 -1.75 -11.90
CA ALA A 96 -7.73 -2.15 -12.68
C ALA A 96 -6.82 -3.06 -11.84
N THR A 97 -6.34 -4.14 -12.46
CA THR A 97 -5.34 -5.02 -11.86
C THR A 97 -3.92 -4.49 -12.08
N ILE A 98 -2.93 -5.07 -11.40
CA ILE A 98 -1.52 -4.75 -11.66
C ILE A 98 -1.12 -5.08 -13.10
N GLU A 99 -1.67 -6.13 -13.70
CA GLU A 99 -1.49 -6.49 -15.11
C GLU A 99 -2.09 -5.43 -16.03
N ASP A 100 -3.30 -4.93 -15.73
CA ASP A 100 -3.91 -3.83 -16.48
C ASP A 100 -3.01 -2.59 -16.46
N LEU A 101 -2.46 -2.22 -15.29
CA LEU A 101 -1.55 -1.08 -15.15
C LEU A 101 -0.22 -1.28 -15.90
N ARG A 102 0.28 -2.52 -15.97
CA ARG A 102 1.50 -2.88 -16.73
C ARG A 102 1.29 -2.83 -18.25
N ALA A 103 0.08 -3.18 -18.70
CA ALA A 103 -0.31 -3.24 -20.10
C ALA A 103 -0.75 -1.88 -20.65
N ASP A 104 -1.50 -1.09 -19.87
CA ASP A 104 -2.10 0.17 -20.31
C ASP A 104 -1.73 1.34 -19.38
N ALA A 105 -0.65 2.05 -19.74
CA ALA A 105 -0.21 3.25 -19.05
C ALA A 105 -1.23 4.41 -19.11
N SER A 106 -2.25 4.34 -19.98
CA SER A 106 -3.32 5.36 -20.01
C SER A 106 -4.19 5.32 -18.75
N ILE A 107 -4.33 4.16 -18.09
CA ILE A 107 -5.04 4.04 -16.80
C ILE A 107 -4.34 4.90 -15.76
N ILE A 108 -3.02 4.80 -15.66
CA ILE A 108 -2.20 5.56 -14.71
C ILE A 108 -2.25 7.06 -15.04
N ARG A 109 -2.10 7.42 -16.33
CA ARG A 109 -2.15 8.83 -16.77
C ARG A 109 -3.49 9.50 -16.48
N ARG A 110 -4.61 8.81 -16.70
CA ARG A 110 -5.95 9.34 -16.37
C ARG A 110 -6.13 9.50 -14.88
N ALA A 111 -5.77 8.46 -14.11
CA ALA A 111 -6.01 8.43 -12.68
C ALA A 111 -5.16 9.46 -11.91
N GLY A 112 -3.89 9.64 -12.31
CA GLY A 112 -2.97 10.61 -11.71
C GLY A 112 -2.85 11.92 -12.47
N GLY A 113 -3.84 12.28 -13.30
CA GLY A 113 -3.81 13.50 -14.10
C GLY A 113 -3.60 14.73 -13.22
N GLY A 114 -2.58 15.54 -13.53
CA GLY A 114 -2.24 16.75 -12.77
C GLY A 114 -1.47 16.51 -11.46
N ILE A 115 -1.23 15.26 -11.06
CA ILE A 115 -0.41 14.95 -9.88
C ILE A 115 1.07 14.98 -10.26
N VAL A 116 1.85 15.72 -9.47
CA VAL A 116 3.31 15.81 -9.57
C VAL A 116 3.90 15.29 -8.26
N VAL A 117 4.78 14.29 -8.38
CA VAL A 117 5.51 13.71 -7.25
C VAL A 117 6.99 13.94 -7.50
N ASP A 118 7.63 14.65 -6.58
CA ASP A 118 9.07 14.95 -6.65
C ASP A 118 9.50 15.62 -7.98
N GLY A 119 8.70 16.59 -8.44
CA GLY A 119 8.95 17.33 -9.68
C GLY A 119 8.70 16.56 -10.97
N ALA A 120 8.29 15.29 -10.91
CA ALA A 120 7.94 14.48 -12.07
C ALA A 120 6.43 14.17 -12.12
N PRO A 121 5.82 14.10 -13.32
CA PRO A 121 4.45 13.63 -13.48
C PRO A 121 4.23 12.26 -12.85
N TYR A 122 3.09 12.05 -12.18
CA TYR A 122 2.75 10.84 -11.46
C TYR A 122 3.02 9.53 -12.23
N HIS A 123 2.63 9.48 -13.50
CA HIS A 123 2.77 8.29 -14.34
C HIS A 123 4.22 7.90 -14.63
N GLU A 124 5.20 8.81 -14.51
CA GLU A 124 6.61 8.49 -14.76
C GLU A 124 7.22 7.61 -13.68
N HIS A 125 6.66 7.61 -12.47
CA HIS A 125 7.11 6.77 -11.35
C HIS A 125 6.76 5.29 -11.53
N PHE A 126 5.87 4.96 -12.47
CA PHE A 126 5.40 3.60 -12.71
C PHE A 126 6.28 2.79 -13.68
N GLN A 127 7.38 3.37 -14.17
CA GLN A 127 8.29 2.69 -15.12
C GLN A 127 8.80 1.34 -14.61
N LEU A 128 9.02 1.22 -13.30
CA LEU A 128 9.51 -0.01 -12.67
C LEU A 128 8.41 -0.99 -12.26
N LEU A 129 7.12 -0.67 -12.46
CA LEU A 129 6.01 -1.55 -12.07
C LEU A 129 6.12 -2.96 -12.68
N ARG A 130 6.69 -3.07 -13.89
CA ARG A 130 6.93 -4.35 -14.58
C ARG A 130 7.97 -5.25 -13.90
N LYS A 131 8.82 -4.69 -13.03
CA LYS A 131 9.90 -5.39 -12.33
C LYS A 131 9.56 -5.71 -10.87
N VAL A 132 8.37 -5.34 -10.41
CA VAL A 132 7.96 -5.56 -9.03
C VAL A 132 7.45 -6.98 -8.86
N ASP A 133 8.09 -7.74 -7.99
CA ASP A 133 7.57 -8.99 -7.47
C ASP A 133 6.75 -8.70 -6.21
N LEU A 134 5.58 -9.33 -6.11
CA LEU A 134 4.68 -9.14 -4.98
C LEU A 134 4.90 -10.26 -3.96
N SER A 135 5.00 -9.86 -2.69
CA SER A 135 4.97 -10.79 -1.56
C SER A 135 3.88 -10.37 -0.59
N PHE A 136 3.03 -11.33 -0.21
CA PHE A 136 1.93 -11.14 0.74
C PHE A 136 2.30 -11.56 2.16
N VAL A 137 3.46 -12.21 2.32
CA VAL A 137 3.92 -12.80 3.59
C VAL A 137 4.00 -11.77 4.70
N ARG A 138 4.48 -10.56 4.38
CA ARG A 138 4.67 -9.51 5.39
C ARG A 138 3.36 -9.16 6.08
N MET A 139 2.28 -8.93 5.33
CA MET A 139 0.98 -8.54 5.88
C MET A 139 0.32 -9.69 6.62
N GLU A 140 0.40 -10.92 6.08
CA GLU A 140 -0.07 -12.12 6.79
C GLU A 140 0.64 -12.30 8.14
N ALA A 141 1.96 -12.02 8.20
CA ALA A 141 2.72 -12.09 9.45
C ALA A 141 2.30 -11.01 10.47
N GLN A 142 1.63 -9.93 10.07
CA GLN A 142 1.09 -8.91 10.99
C GLN A 142 -0.28 -9.30 11.58
N ARG A 143 -0.89 -10.41 11.13
CA ARG A 143 -2.14 -10.91 11.71
C ARG A 143 -1.90 -11.44 13.11
N PHE A 144 -2.94 -11.39 13.95
CA PHE A 144 -2.86 -11.76 15.36
C PHE A 144 -2.23 -13.14 15.60
N TRP A 145 -2.76 -14.21 14.98
CA TRP A 145 -2.28 -15.57 15.23
C TRP A 145 -0.86 -15.85 14.70
N PRO A 146 -0.51 -15.51 13.43
CA PRO A 146 0.85 -15.64 12.95
C PRO A 146 1.86 -14.89 13.81
N ARG A 147 1.53 -13.66 14.21
CA ARG A 147 2.41 -12.84 15.04
C ARG A 147 2.61 -13.43 16.44
N LEU A 148 1.52 -13.81 17.12
CA LEU A 148 1.60 -14.42 18.45
C LEU A 148 2.48 -15.66 18.42
N ARG A 149 2.31 -16.52 17.39
CA ARG A 149 3.14 -17.70 17.21
C ARG A 149 4.62 -17.33 17.06
N ASN A 150 4.95 -16.35 16.21
CA ASN A 150 6.32 -15.94 15.98
C ASN A 150 6.97 -15.35 17.24
N GLU A 151 6.26 -14.47 17.96
CA GLU A 151 6.77 -13.89 19.21
C GLU A 151 6.99 -14.94 20.31
N LEU A 152 6.14 -15.98 20.37
CA LEU A 152 6.34 -17.11 21.30
C LEU A 152 7.53 -17.97 20.90
N ILE A 153 7.70 -18.28 19.61
CA ILE A 153 8.86 -19.02 19.09
C ILE A 153 10.14 -18.25 19.39
N ASP A 154 10.20 -16.97 19.03
CA ASP A 154 11.38 -16.13 19.25
C ASP A 154 11.78 -16.11 20.73
N ARG A 155 10.81 -16.00 21.65
CA ARG A 155 11.07 -16.06 23.10
C ARG A 155 11.54 -17.41 23.61
N LEU A 156 11.10 -18.51 23.00
CA LEU A 156 11.43 -19.88 23.42
C LEU A 156 12.77 -20.37 22.87
N PHE A 157 13.19 -19.88 21.71
CA PHE A 157 14.36 -20.39 20.99
C PHE A 157 15.50 -19.37 20.82
N SER A 158 15.34 -18.13 21.29
CA SER A 158 16.42 -17.11 21.29
C SER A 158 17.11 -16.98 22.66
N GLN A 159 17.08 -18.02 23.50
CA GLN A 159 17.85 -18.11 24.74
C GLN A 159 19.16 -18.87 24.52
#